data_AF-A0A8K0DMM2-F1
#
_entry.id   AF-A0A8K0DMM2-F1
#
_cell.length_a   1.000
_cell.length_b   1.000
_cell.length_c   1.000
_cell.angle_alpha   90.00
_cell.angle_beta   90.00
_cell.angle_gamma   90.00
#
_symmetry.space_group_name_H-M   'P 1'
#
loop_
_entity.id
_entity.type
_entity.pdbx_description
1 polymer ?
#
loop_
_entity_poly.entity_id
_entity_poly.type
_entity_poly.pdbx_seq_one_letter_code
_entity_poly.pdbx_strand_id
1 'polypeptide(L)'
;MPVVDMERTESKTSDFISPNSSKWLTENLHEMDKSVKRMLKLIEEDGDSLTERVQVSQRKLELIANVGEFHQMYQLLAERYDHLTKELCNSIPSLLQVQGLGNSQSSFDQDFPLLTPDVKQGVRKSGNKIVGLNTSPSSGGVGSDLSLKEGNESSSLSSTSDSESESFNSSFNSGPPMNIDSQVLQHKVFELETELLTVKDELRTREAELELEKRRVLELQKQIAELETHVSDTDNKVVMLVEELEVTKERLKGSAEGANQLQGQLEVAQEAIVMLEAQLDSERRYVFELQKSIERYTADISDRDHEVRELKLAVYDAQEKYSLEKAKMQSDILCMSKEQAYLSTRVKELEVKGKELEDRILLSEAEKLEMKRLHDAQEMTLQDEINRQKAELADRREHVEVLNKDFDRLKLDYDMLMAEKDGFSAKVQMLLANMSCQDNQIQEMERHLHQLNRRHEELAAGSENAQKLVDDLKLRVEELEDEVDRQNVLIADRAEEKREVIRQLCLSVDFYRSEYQVLREFVNHKGHLVIAS
;
A
#
# COMPACT_ATOMS: atom_id res chain seq x y z
N MET A 1 -16.85 19.90 5.77
CA MET A 1 -15.40 19.65 5.64
C MET A 1 -15.23 18.33 4.94
N PRO A 2 -14.29 18.16 3.99
CA PRO A 2 -13.98 16.84 3.45
C PRO A 2 -13.22 16.02 4.50
N VAL A 3 -13.63 14.77 4.71
CA VAL A 3 -12.81 13.77 5.40
C VAL A 3 -11.85 13.19 4.36
N VAL A 4 -10.60 12.97 4.74
CA VAL A 4 -9.60 12.32 3.88
C VAL A 4 -9.37 10.93 4.44
N ASP A 5 -9.91 9.92 3.76
CA ASP A 5 -9.61 8.53 4.08
C ASP A 5 -8.15 8.21 3.75
N MET A 6 -7.46 7.61 4.72
CA MET A 6 -6.03 7.31 4.62
C MET A 6 -5.85 5.80 4.39
N GLU A 7 -5.79 5.41 3.11
CA GLU A 7 -5.60 4.01 2.73
C GLU A 7 -4.30 3.40 3.29
N ARG A 8 -4.42 2.15 3.74
CA ARG A 8 -3.38 1.41 4.48
C ARG A 8 -2.43 0.70 3.51
N THR A 9 -1.31 1.35 3.18
CA THR A 9 -0.29 0.79 2.29
C THR A 9 0.60 -0.25 2.99
N GLU A 10 0.18 -1.52 2.99
CA GLU A 10 0.96 -2.63 3.58
C GLU A 10 2.23 -2.95 2.77
N SER A 11 3.34 -2.34 3.17
CA SER A 11 4.67 -2.62 2.62
C SER A 11 5.30 -3.83 3.34
N LYS A 12 5.51 -4.94 2.62
CA LYS A 12 6.23 -6.11 3.15
C LYS A 12 7.73 -5.82 3.29
N THR A 13 8.26 -5.88 4.51
CA THR A 13 9.72 -5.82 4.76
C THR A 13 10.19 -6.81 5.84
N SER A 14 10.81 -7.91 5.38
CA SER A 14 12.02 -8.53 5.97
C SER A 14 12.03 -8.90 7.47
N ASP A 15 11.46 -10.05 7.82
CA ASP A 15 12.16 -11.25 8.33
C ASP A 15 13.28 -11.15 9.39
N PHE A 16 13.35 -10.09 10.21
CA PHE A 16 14.28 -9.98 11.36
C PHE A 16 13.59 -9.72 12.71
N ILE A 17 12.32 -10.14 12.84
CA ILE A 17 11.56 -10.11 14.09
C ILE A 17 11.38 -11.54 14.60
N SER A 18 11.84 -11.82 15.83
CA SER A 18 11.71 -13.16 16.45
C SER A 18 10.25 -13.65 16.45
N PRO A 19 9.99 -14.97 16.29
CA PRO A 19 8.61 -15.48 16.21
C PRO A 19 7.71 -15.09 17.39
N ASN A 20 8.28 -14.96 18.59
CA ASN A 20 7.56 -14.51 19.78
C ASN A 20 7.29 -12.99 19.82
N SER A 21 8.11 -12.15 19.16
CA SER A 21 7.86 -10.71 19.04
C SER A 21 6.86 -10.35 17.93
N SER A 22 6.55 -11.27 17.01
CA SER A 22 5.40 -11.15 16.10
C SER A 22 4.08 -11.50 16.81
N LYS A 23 3.98 -12.67 17.47
CA LYS A 23 2.72 -13.19 18.03
C LYS A 23 2.05 -12.25 19.05
N TRP A 24 2.78 -11.81 20.08
CA TRP A 24 2.22 -10.89 21.09
C TRP A 24 1.76 -9.56 20.48
N LEU A 25 2.42 -9.11 19.40
CA LEU A 25 2.10 -7.84 18.74
C LEU A 25 0.80 -7.99 17.95
N THR A 26 0.63 -9.10 17.22
CA THR A 26 -0.67 -9.41 16.58
C THR A 26 -1.80 -9.58 17.59
N GLU A 27 -1.52 -10.13 18.77
CA GLU A 27 -2.51 -10.37 19.83
C GLU A 27 -2.86 -9.08 20.60
N ASN A 28 -1.88 -8.21 20.88
CA ASN A 28 -2.10 -6.87 21.43
C ASN A 28 -2.86 -5.96 20.44
N LEU A 29 -2.50 -5.98 19.15
CA LEU A 29 -3.25 -5.28 18.10
C LEU A 29 -4.69 -5.81 17.99
N HIS A 30 -4.92 -7.11 18.17
CA HIS A 30 -6.26 -7.71 18.13
C HIS A 30 -7.11 -7.29 19.35
N GLU A 31 -6.57 -7.36 20.57
CA GLU A 31 -7.31 -6.89 21.77
C GLU A 31 -7.53 -5.37 21.77
N MET A 32 -6.61 -4.60 21.18
CA MET A 32 -6.78 -3.16 20.95
C MET A 32 -7.91 -2.87 19.94
N ASP A 33 -7.94 -3.54 18.79
CA ASP A 33 -9.04 -3.48 17.80
C ASP A 33 -10.38 -3.91 18.41
N LYS A 34 -10.39 -4.97 19.20
CA LYS A 34 -11.55 -5.47 19.95
C LYS A 34 -12.00 -4.51 21.06
N SER A 35 -11.10 -3.74 21.66
CA SER A 35 -11.46 -2.64 22.56
C SER A 35 -12.05 -1.44 21.80
N VAL A 36 -11.46 -1.04 20.67
CA VAL A 36 -12.03 0.00 19.79
C VAL A 36 -13.44 -0.36 19.33
N LYS A 37 -13.68 -1.63 18.95
CA LYS A 37 -15.01 -2.13 18.58
C LYS A 37 -16.01 -2.11 19.75
N ARG A 38 -15.57 -2.39 20.99
CA ARG A 38 -16.41 -2.19 22.19
C ARG A 38 -16.77 -0.71 22.39
N MET A 39 -15.79 0.19 22.27
CA MET A 39 -15.99 1.63 22.44
C MET A 39 -16.89 2.23 21.35
N LEU A 40 -16.70 1.86 20.08
CA LEU A 40 -17.56 2.28 18.97
C LEU A 40 -19.00 1.81 19.18
N LYS A 41 -19.23 0.54 19.59
CA LYS A 41 -20.59 0.05 19.85
C LYS A 41 -21.30 0.81 20.99
N LEU A 42 -20.56 1.23 22.02
CA LEU A 42 -21.10 2.07 23.11
C LEU A 42 -21.41 3.52 22.69
N ILE A 43 -21.01 3.92 21.47
CA ILE A 43 -21.26 5.25 20.87
C ILE A 43 -22.32 5.15 19.75
N GLU A 44 -22.38 4.03 19.03
CA GLU A 44 -23.25 3.81 17.86
C GLU A 44 -24.68 3.35 18.22
N GLU A 45 -24.93 2.84 19.44
CA GLU A 45 -26.29 2.53 19.93
C GLU A 45 -27.07 3.80 20.33
N ASP A 46 -27.42 4.60 19.31
CA ASP A 46 -28.05 5.90 19.47
C ASP A 46 -29.55 5.81 19.79
N GLY A 47 -29.88 6.14 21.04
CA GLY A 47 -30.75 7.29 21.28
C GLY A 47 -32.27 7.14 21.30
N ASP A 48 -32.88 6.04 20.84
CA ASP A 48 -34.35 5.98 20.77
C ASP A 48 -35.04 5.52 22.08
N SER A 49 -36.04 6.30 22.54
CA SER A 49 -36.93 6.08 23.72
C SER A 49 -36.39 6.25 25.18
N LEU A 50 -36.42 7.51 25.66
CA LEU A 50 -36.88 7.98 26.99
C LEU A 50 -36.32 7.39 28.32
N THR A 51 -35.36 6.47 28.33
CA THR A 51 -34.85 5.82 29.58
C THR A 51 -33.56 6.49 30.10
N GLU A 52 -33.58 7.81 30.18
CA GLU A 52 -32.47 8.64 29.67
C GLU A 52 -31.32 9.00 30.65
N ARG A 53 -31.33 8.59 31.93
CA ARG A 53 -30.31 9.08 32.91
C ARG A 53 -29.46 8.04 33.62
N VAL A 54 -30.04 6.94 34.08
CA VAL A 54 -29.26 5.87 34.74
C VAL A 54 -28.39 5.15 33.71
N GLN A 55 -28.97 4.80 32.56
CA GLN A 55 -28.27 4.06 31.51
C GLN A 55 -27.18 4.90 30.82
N VAL A 56 -27.40 6.20 30.61
CA VAL A 56 -26.37 7.12 30.08
C VAL A 56 -25.19 7.26 31.04
N SER A 57 -25.46 7.32 32.35
CA SER A 57 -24.39 7.36 33.38
C SER A 57 -23.58 6.06 33.40
N GLN A 58 -24.24 4.91 33.27
CA GLN A 58 -23.62 3.60 33.17
C GLN A 58 -22.76 3.47 31.90
N ARG A 59 -23.32 3.75 30.71
CA ARG A 59 -22.60 3.78 29.42
C ARG A 59 -21.35 4.66 29.50
N LYS A 60 -21.44 5.83 30.13
CA LYS A 60 -20.29 6.74 30.31
C LYS A 60 -19.19 6.15 31.20
N LEU A 61 -19.54 5.46 32.28
CA LEU A 61 -18.57 4.79 33.15
C LEU A 61 -17.92 3.59 32.44
N GLU A 62 -18.70 2.80 31.71
CA GLU A 62 -18.20 1.68 30.91
C GLU A 62 -17.29 2.17 29.76
N LEU A 63 -17.65 3.25 29.06
CA LEU A 63 -16.79 3.85 28.05
C LEU A 63 -15.47 4.37 28.65
N ILE A 64 -15.50 5.02 29.82
CA ILE A 64 -14.29 5.45 30.54
C ILE A 64 -13.43 4.24 30.94
N ALA A 65 -14.02 3.13 31.38
CA ALA A 65 -13.29 1.90 31.69
C ALA A 65 -12.62 1.29 30.44
N ASN A 66 -13.34 1.17 29.31
CA ASN A 66 -12.79 0.67 28.04
C ASN A 66 -11.66 1.58 27.52
N VAL A 67 -11.77 2.91 27.65
CA VAL A 67 -10.71 3.86 27.31
C VAL A 67 -9.49 3.70 28.24
N GLY A 68 -9.71 3.41 29.53
CA GLY A 68 -8.66 3.10 30.49
C GLY A 68 -7.89 1.81 30.13
N GLU A 69 -8.61 0.74 29.82
CA GLU A 69 -8.03 -0.52 29.30
C GLU A 69 -7.21 -0.28 28.02
N PHE A 70 -7.76 0.49 27.07
CA PHE A 70 -7.10 0.85 25.82
C PHE A 70 -5.79 1.62 26.07
N HIS A 71 -5.81 2.63 26.94
CA HIS A 71 -4.60 3.37 27.33
C HIS A 71 -3.57 2.47 28.00
N GLN A 72 -4.00 1.55 28.88
CA GLN A 72 -3.09 0.61 29.55
C GLN A 72 -2.45 -0.37 28.55
N MET A 73 -3.21 -0.89 27.59
CA MET A 73 -2.67 -1.74 26.52
C MET A 73 -1.68 -1.00 25.61
N TYR A 74 -1.97 0.27 25.27
CA TYR A 74 -1.06 1.12 24.51
C TYR A 74 0.22 1.43 25.29
N GLN A 75 0.12 1.70 26.60
CA GLN A 75 1.28 1.95 27.44
C GLN A 75 2.16 0.69 27.58
N LEU A 76 1.58 -0.49 27.76
CA LEU A 76 2.32 -1.77 27.77
C LEU A 76 2.98 -2.07 26.42
N LEU A 77 2.32 -1.74 25.31
CA LEU A 77 2.89 -1.83 23.96
C LEU A 77 4.11 -0.91 23.82
N ALA A 78 3.99 0.36 24.23
CA ALA A 78 5.06 1.34 24.19
C ALA A 78 6.24 0.94 25.10
N GLU A 79 5.98 0.59 26.36
CA GLU A 79 7.01 0.12 27.31
C GLU A 79 7.77 -1.09 26.76
N ARG A 80 7.08 -2.04 26.11
CA ARG A 80 7.73 -3.23 25.54
C ARG A 80 8.48 -2.94 24.24
N TYR A 81 8.06 -1.93 23.47
CA TYR A 81 8.84 -1.40 22.34
C TYR A 81 10.11 -0.68 22.81
N ASP A 82 10.01 0.04 23.93
CA ASP A 82 11.13 0.69 24.62
C ASP A 82 12.14 -0.33 25.16
N HIS A 83 11.66 -1.46 25.71
CA HIS A 83 12.50 -2.59 26.08
C HIS A 83 13.15 -3.26 24.87
N LEU A 84 12.42 -3.53 23.78
CA LEU A 84 13.00 -4.06 22.53
C LEU A 84 14.05 -3.12 21.93
N THR A 85 13.86 -1.81 22.03
CA THR A 85 14.83 -0.81 21.54
C THR A 85 16.08 -0.79 22.43
N LYS A 86 15.92 -0.87 23.75
CA LYS A 86 17.04 -0.99 24.72
C LYS A 86 17.77 -2.33 24.55
N GLU A 87 17.07 -3.43 24.36
CA GLU A 87 17.65 -4.74 24.06
C GLU A 87 18.39 -4.73 22.73
N LEU A 88 17.88 -4.06 21.69
CA LEU A 88 18.58 -3.89 20.42
C LEU A 88 19.88 -3.08 20.58
N CYS A 89 19.83 -1.94 21.30
CA CYS A 89 21.02 -1.15 21.60
C CYS A 89 22.04 -1.93 22.46
N ASN A 90 21.59 -2.72 23.44
CA ASN A 90 22.45 -3.54 24.30
C ASN A 90 22.98 -4.80 23.56
N SER A 91 22.26 -5.29 22.56
CA SER A 91 22.66 -6.41 21.69
C SER A 91 23.60 -6.00 20.56
N ILE A 92 24.08 -4.75 20.56
CA ILE A 92 25.20 -4.28 19.73
C ILE A 92 26.42 -3.98 20.62
N PRO A 93 27.17 -5.00 21.09
CA PRO A 93 28.50 -4.77 21.63
C PRO A 93 29.44 -4.23 20.53
N SER A 94 29.94 -3.02 20.73
CA SER A 94 31.18 -2.52 20.10
C SER A 94 31.23 -2.36 18.58
N LEU A 95 30.26 -1.65 17.98
CA LEU A 95 30.49 -0.94 16.69
C LEU A 95 30.29 0.59 16.77
N LEU A 96 30.25 1.17 17.98
CA LEU A 96 30.25 2.63 18.21
C LEU A 96 31.23 3.04 19.33
N GLN A 97 32.48 2.58 19.24
CA GLN A 97 33.56 3.14 20.08
C GLN A 97 34.89 3.36 19.32
N VAL A 98 34.81 3.95 18.12
CA VAL A 98 35.87 4.85 17.62
C VAL A 98 35.22 6.09 17.02
N GLN A 99 35.61 7.25 17.56
CA GLN A 99 35.49 8.63 17.08
C GLN A 99 34.74 8.93 15.75
N GLY A 100 33.58 9.60 15.89
CA GLY A 100 33.53 11.03 15.56
C GLY A 100 33.24 11.48 14.12
N LEU A 101 31.97 11.46 13.72
CA LEU A 101 31.36 12.47 12.84
C LEU A 101 29.83 12.50 13.09
N GLY A 102 29.15 13.63 13.29
CA GLY A 102 29.61 15.00 13.48
C GLY A 102 28.41 15.95 13.52
N ASN A 103 28.04 16.48 14.69
CA ASN A 103 26.88 17.36 14.82
C ASN A 103 27.16 18.74 14.20
N SER A 104 26.55 19.05 13.06
CA SER A 104 26.66 20.37 12.43
C SER A 104 25.82 21.43 13.13
N GLN A 105 26.37 22.04 14.19
CA GLN A 105 26.00 23.39 14.60
C GLN A 105 27.21 24.15 15.19
N SER A 106 27.39 25.39 14.71
CA SER A 106 28.42 26.37 15.11
C SER A 106 29.87 26.12 14.65
N SER A 107 30.52 27.21 14.21
CA SER A 107 31.94 27.33 13.88
C SER A 107 32.83 27.37 15.13
N PHE A 108 34.13 27.05 14.99
CA PHE A 108 35.21 28.05 14.92
C PHE A 108 36.57 27.42 14.52
N ASP A 109 37.61 28.25 14.33
CA ASP A 109 38.82 27.99 13.54
C ASP A 109 39.98 27.19 14.20
N GLN A 110 40.97 26.90 13.34
CA GLN A 110 42.43 26.83 13.55
C GLN A 110 43.20 25.50 13.83
N ASP A 111 44.14 25.26 12.89
CA ASP A 111 45.52 24.78 13.01
C ASP A 111 45.90 23.37 13.57
N PHE A 112 46.30 22.50 12.62
CA PHE A 112 47.64 21.87 12.45
C PHE A 112 48.47 21.31 13.65
N PRO A 113 49.40 20.34 13.46
CA PRO A 113 49.68 19.46 12.29
C PRO A 113 50.05 17.97 12.66
N LEU A 114 50.62 17.23 11.68
CA LEU A 114 51.60 16.11 11.78
C LEU A 114 51.16 14.62 11.68
N LEU A 115 51.72 13.98 10.64
CA LEU A 115 52.40 12.65 10.60
C LEU A 115 51.62 11.31 10.44
N THR A 116 51.52 10.88 9.16
CA THR A 116 52.01 9.57 8.59
C THR A 116 51.42 8.21 9.03
N PRO A 117 51.62 7.11 8.27
CA PRO A 117 51.71 6.95 6.79
C PRO A 117 50.87 5.74 6.25
N ASP A 118 50.69 5.59 4.92
CA ASP A 118 51.43 4.58 4.11
C ASP A 118 50.91 4.39 2.65
N VAL A 119 51.85 3.94 1.81
CA VAL A 119 51.96 3.67 0.37
C VAL A 119 50.81 2.97 -0.39
N LYS A 120 50.39 3.55 -1.54
CA LYS A 120 50.48 2.88 -2.88
C LYS A 120 50.25 3.75 -4.14
N GLN A 121 51.25 3.75 -5.03
CA GLN A 121 51.26 3.88 -6.51
C GLN A 121 50.66 5.13 -7.23
N GLY A 122 51.47 5.79 -8.09
CA GLY A 122 51.03 6.97 -8.87
C GLY A 122 52.00 7.57 -9.93
N VAL A 123 52.46 6.77 -10.90
CA VAL A 123 52.85 7.16 -12.30
C VAL A 123 53.67 8.47 -12.60
N ARG A 124 54.95 8.28 -12.98
CA ARG A 124 55.77 9.01 -14.02
C ARG A 124 55.77 10.56 -14.12
N LYS A 125 56.93 11.22 -13.90
CA LYS A 125 57.80 11.85 -14.96
C LYS A 125 58.97 12.74 -14.45
N SER A 126 60.06 12.77 -15.23
CA SER A 126 61.06 13.86 -15.41
C SER A 126 62.04 14.23 -14.27
N GLY A 127 63.26 14.69 -14.62
CA GLY A 127 63.96 15.69 -13.77
C GLY A 127 65.45 15.55 -13.39
N ASN A 128 66.39 15.33 -14.32
CA ASN A 128 67.81 15.79 -14.29
C ASN A 128 68.73 15.68 -13.03
N LYS A 129 69.90 15.06 -13.28
CA LYS A 129 71.29 15.51 -12.93
C LYS A 129 71.91 15.33 -11.50
N ILE A 130 73.09 14.66 -11.53
CA ILE A 130 74.46 15.15 -11.17
C ILE A 130 75.27 14.46 -10.03
N VAL A 131 76.52 14.08 -10.40
CA VAL A 131 77.74 13.74 -9.60
C VAL A 131 77.72 12.48 -8.70
N GLY A 132 78.83 11.70 -8.71
CA GLY A 132 78.95 10.50 -7.87
C GLY A 132 80.23 9.61 -7.90
N LEU A 133 81.31 9.95 -8.62
CA LEU A 133 82.66 9.33 -8.53
C LEU A 133 82.84 7.80 -8.75
N ASN A 134 83.28 7.46 -9.96
CA ASN A 134 84.50 6.70 -10.29
C ASN A 134 85.05 5.59 -9.35
N THR A 135 85.22 4.37 -9.87
CA THR A 135 86.54 3.68 -9.86
C THR A 135 86.62 2.57 -10.93
N SER A 136 87.80 2.42 -11.53
CA SER A 136 88.17 1.37 -12.52
C SER A 136 89.26 0.46 -11.86
N PRO A 137 90.07 -0.44 -12.52
CA PRO A 137 90.50 -0.48 -13.94
C PRO A 137 90.70 -1.86 -14.62
N SER A 138 91.14 -1.80 -15.90
CA SER A 138 92.02 -2.76 -16.60
C SER A 138 91.50 -4.17 -16.98
N SER A 139 92.04 -4.83 -18.02
CA SER A 139 93.08 -4.42 -18.99
C SER A 139 92.95 -5.12 -20.35
N GLY A 140 93.56 -4.53 -21.38
CA GLY A 140 93.90 -5.19 -22.64
C GLY A 140 95.05 -4.42 -23.32
N GLY A 141 96.07 -5.12 -23.86
CA GLY A 141 97.29 -4.46 -24.34
C GLY A 141 98.22 -5.34 -25.19
N VAL A 142 98.94 -4.68 -26.09
CA VAL A 142 99.85 -5.20 -27.14
C VAL A 142 101.30 -5.27 -26.64
N GLY A 143 102.17 -6.13 -27.21
CA GLY A 143 103.63 -6.07 -27.04
C GLY A 143 104.41 -7.17 -27.78
N SER A 144 105.66 -6.88 -28.21
CA SER A 144 106.51 -7.76 -29.05
C SER A 144 107.99 -7.79 -28.60
N ASP A 145 108.79 -8.75 -29.14
CA ASP A 145 110.01 -8.51 -29.96
C ASP A 145 111.27 -9.40 -29.68
N LEU A 146 112.18 -9.48 -30.68
CA LEU A 146 113.62 -9.84 -30.73
C LEU A 146 114.10 -11.33 -30.85
N SER A 147 114.74 -11.69 -32.01
CA SER A 147 116.22 -11.93 -32.11
C SER A 147 116.75 -12.93 -33.21
N LEU A 148 117.28 -12.40 -34.34
CA LEU A 148 118.53 -12.77 -35.09
C LEU A 148 118.84 -14.20 -35.65
N LYS A 149 118.95 -14.41 -36.99
CA LYS A 149 120.20 -14.35 -37.86
C LYS A 149 120.18 -15.16 -39.21
N GLU A 150 121.12 -14.87 -40.15
CA GLU A 150 121.32 -15.36 -41.56
C GLU A 150 122.09 -16.73 -41.70
N GLY A 151 122.35 -17.40 -42.86
CA GLY A 151 122.00 -17.27 -44.30
C GLY A 151 122.99 -17.97 -45.30
N ASN A 152 122.62 -18.16 -46.60
CA ASN A 152 123.47 -18.43 -47.83
C ASN A 152 124.30 -19.78 -47.97
N GLU A 153 124.88 -20.27 -49.11
CA GLU A 153 124.71 -20.17 -50.62
C GLU A 153 125.56 -21.28 -51.40
N SER A 154 125.46 -21.32 -52.74
CA SER A 154 125.78 -22.25 -53.88
C SER A 154 127.19 -22.87 -54.30
N SER A 155 127.14 -24.07 -54.96
CA SER A 155 127.73 -24.59 -56.27
C SER A 155 129.24 -24.83 -56.70
N SER A 156 129.48 -25.82 -57.63
CA SER A 156 130.54 -25.98 -58.73
C SER A 156 131.95 -26.65 -58.51
N LEU A 157 132.79 -27.20 -59.46
CA LEU A 157 132.74 -27.86 -60.84
C LEU A 157 134.16 -28.41 -61.36
N SER A 158 134.21 -29.29 -62.43
CA SER A 158 135.33 -29.58 -63.44
C SER A 158 136.66 -30.33 -63.05
N SER A 159 137.65 -30.83 -63.88
CA SER A 159 137.86 -31.46 -65.27
C SER A 159 139.41 -31.75 -65.54
N THR A 160 140.07 -32.41 -66.54
CA THR A 160 139.94 -33.53 -67.57
C THR A 160 141.34 -33.84 -68.30
N SER A 161 141.48 -34.93 -69.13
CA SER A 161 142.45 -35.19 -70.28
C SER A 161 143.93 -35.68 -70.09
N ASP A 162 144.75 -36.25 -71.05
CA ASP A 162 144.65 -37.14 -72.29
C ASP A 162 146.07 -37.57 -72.90
N SER A 163 146.17 -38.57 -73.83
CA SER A 163 147.29 -38.95 -74.84
C SER A 163 148.66 -39.57 -74.38
N GLU A 164 149.66 -40.16 -75.13
CA GLU A 164 150.02 -40.73 -76.51
C GLU A 164 151.49 -41.39 -76.46
N SER A 165 152.22 -42.04 -77.42
CA SER A 165 152.05 -42.95 -78.63
C SER A 165 153.41 -43.48 -79.29
N GLU A 166 153.39 -44.38 -80.32
CA GLU A 166 154.42 -44.71 -81.41
C GLU A 166 155.62 -45.76 -81.33
N SER A 167 156.46 -45.90 -82.42
CA SER A 167 156.90 -47.20 -83.07
C SER A 167 158.29 -47.32 -83.84
N PHE A 168 158.76 -48.56 -84.21
CA PHE A 168 159.78 -49.02 -85.26
C PHE A 168 161.35 -48.81 -85.11
N ASN A 169 162.37 -49.35 -85.87
CA ASN A 169 162.55 -50.27 -87.06
C ASN A 169 163.90 -51.16 -87.16
N SER A 170 164.61 -51.32 -88.33
CA SER A 170 165.51 -52.44 -88.82
C SER A 170 167.02 -52.22 -89.32
N SER A 171 167.90 -53.27 -89.31
CA SER A 171 169.00 -53.69 -90.30
C SER A 171 170.54 -53.25 -90.30
N PHE A 172 171.50 -54.22 -90.52
CA PHE A 172 172.89 -54.20 -91.17
C PHE A 172 174.19 -53.60 -90.46
N ASN A 173 175.53 -53.85 -90.76
CA ASN A 173 176.37 -54.82 -91.57
C ASN A 173 177.97 -54.77 -91.38
N SER A 174 178.73 -55.86 -91.70
CA SER A 174 180.16 -56.05 -92.25
C SER A 174 181.53 -55.66 -91.58
N GLY A 175 182.59 -56.51 -91.70
CA GLY A 175 184.07 -56.16 -91.61
C GLY A 175 185.13 -57.28 -91.23
N PRO A 176 186.18 -57.63 -92.04
CA PRO A 176 187.16 -58.74 -91.73
C PRO A 176 188.70 -58.60 -92.09
N PRO A 177 189.69 -59.13 -91.29
CA PRO A 177 191.15 -59.15 -91.67
C PRO A 177 192.12 -60.30 -91.17
N MET A 178 193.02 -60.82 -92.05
CA MET A 178 194.44 -61.34 -91.84
C MET A 178 194.79 -62.51 -90.84
N ASN A 179 196.02 -63.10 -90.71
CA ASN A 179 197.06 -63.67 -91.64
C ASN A 179 198.23 -64.42 -90.85
N ILE A 180 199.17 -65.16 -91.52
CA ILE A 180 200.51 -65.71 -91.07
C ILE A 180 200.51 -66.93 -90.10
N ASP A 181 201.56 -67.80 -89.88
CA ASP A 181 202.56 -68.63 -90.65
C ASP A 181 203.45 -69.42 -89.58
N SER A 182 204.35 -70.43 -89.74
CA SER A 182 204.92 -71.26 -90.84
C SER A 182 205.65 -72.58 -90.38
N GLN A 183 206.16 -73.37 -91.35
CA GLN A 183 207.11 -74.54 -91.35
C GLN A 183 207.29 -75.55 -90.16
N VAL A 184 206.46 -76.61 -90.14
CA VAL A 184 206.87 -78.05 -90.21
C VAL A 184 205.86 -78.75 -91.15
N LEU A 185 206.20 -79.89 -91.77
CA LEU A 185 205.28 -80.64 -92.65
C LEU A 185 203.99 -81.10 -91.92
N GLN A 186 202.87 -80.44 -92.24
CA GLN A 186 201.50 -80.98 -92.42
C GLN A 186 200.80 -81.84 -91.31
N HIS A 187 201.45 -82.28 -90.23
CA HIS A 187 200.96 -83.44 -89.45
C HIS A 187 200.74 -83.22 -87.93
N LYS A 188 200.55 -81.98 -87.46
CA LYS A 188 200.37 -81.69 -86.01
C LYS A 188 199.12 -80.87 -85.62
N VAL A 189 198.28 -80.50 -86.59
CA VAL A 189 197.01 -79.78 -86.36
C VAL A 189 195.95 -80.64 -85.64
N PHE A 190 195.97 -81.94 -85.89
CA PHE A 190 194.90 -82.89 -85.56
C PHE A 190 194.60 -83.09 -84.06
N GLU A 191 195.54 -82.82 -83.14
CA GLU A 191 195.32 -83.08 -81.71
C GLU A 191 194.47 -81.99 -81.03
N LEU A 192 194.76 -80.70 -81.26
CA LEU A 192 194.09 -79.58 -80.57
C LEU A 192 192.63 -79.36 -81.02
N GLU A 193 192.24 -79.89 -82.17
CA GLU A 193 190.83 -79.88 -82.61
C GLU A 193 189.93 -80.79 -81.74
N THR A 194 190.52 -81.77 -81.04
CA THR A 194 189.76 -82.73 -80.21
C THR A 194 189.33 -82.16 -78.86
N GLU A 195 190.14 -81.32 -78.21
CA GLU A 195 189.78 -80.68 -76.94
C GLU A 195 188.69 -79.61 -77.14
N LEU A 196 188.76 -78.84 -78.23
CA LEU A 196 187.73 -77.84 -78.59
C LEU A 196 186.33 -78.46 -78.78
N LEU A 197 186.28 -79.75 -79.16
CA LEU A 197 185.01 -80.48 -79.34
C LEU A 197 184.30 -80.76 -78.00
N THR A 198 185.05 -80.95 -76.91
CA THR A 198 184.47 -81.32 -75.59
C THR A 198 183.67 -80.18 -74.97
N VAL A 199 184.27 -78.99 -74.86
CA VAL A 199 183.62 -77.76 -74.35
C VAL A 199 182.40 -77.38 -75.20
N LYS A 200 182.39 -77.73 -76.49
CA LYS A 200 181.27 -77.49 -77.40
C LYS A 200 180.04 -78.35 -77.11
N ASP A 201 180.22 -79.58 -76.58
CA ASP A 201 179.11 -80.43 -76.14
C ASP A 201 178.65 -80.10 -74.72
N GLU A 202 179.51 -79.59 -73.83
CA GLU A 202 179.06 -79.01 -72.55
C GLU A 202 178.10 -77.84 -72.76
N LEU A 203 178.40 -76.93 -73.70
CA LEU A 203 177.53 -75.79 -74.04
C LEU A 203 176.11 -76.23 -74.42
N ARG A 204 175.99 -77.30 -75.24
CA ARG A 204 174.70 -77.87 -75.67
C ARG A 204 173.85 -78.40 -74.51
N THR A 205 174.47 -78.94 -73.46
CA THR A 205 173.72 -79.38 -72.27
C THR A 205 173.04 -78.22 -71.56
N ARG A 206 173.74 -77.08 -71.46
CA ARG A 206 173.21 -75.84 -70.87
C ARG A 206 172.11 -75.17 -71.71
N GLU A 207 172.21 -75.23 -73.03
CA GLU A 207 171.13 -74.77 -73.92
C GLU A 207 169.85 -75.59 -73.72
N ALA A 208 169.96 -76.90 -73.47
CA ALA A 208 168.82 -77.78 -73.20
C ALA A 208 168.15 -77.53 -71.84
N GLU A 209 168.91 -77.20 -70.79
CA GLU A 209 168.37 -76.82 -69.47
C GLU A 209 167.47 -75.56 -69.56
N LEU A 210 167.94 -74.53 -70.29
CA LEU A 210 167.22 -73.27 -70.46
C LEU A 210 165.86 -73.44 -71.16
N GLU A 211 165.77 -74.33 -72.15
CA GLU A 211 164.54 -74.58 -72.91
C GLU A 211 163.51 -75.44 -72.13
N LEU A 212 163.93 -76.09 -71.05
CA LEU A 212 163.03 -76.73 -70.10
C LEU A 212 162.41 -75.70 -69.16
N GLU A 213 163.20 -74.77 -68.63
CA GLU A 213 162.71 -73.75 -67.70
C GLU A 213 161.75 -72.75 -68.37
N LYS A 214 161.95 -72.38 -69.64
CA LYS A 214 160.96 -71.61 -70.42
C LYS A 214 159.57 -72.24 -70.44
N ARG A 215 159.48 -73.58 -70.53
CA ARG A 215 158.20 -74.30 -70.49
C ARG A 215 157.56 -74.26 -69.09
N ARG A 216 158.36 -74.20 -68.03
CA ARG A 216 157.88 -74.06 -66.64
C ARG A 216 157.27 -72.68 -66.38
N VAL A 217 157.81 -71.62 -66.98
CA VAL A 217 157.25 -70.25 -66.89
C VAL A 217 155.87 -70.16 -67.55
N LEU A 218 155.69 -70.75 -68.74
CA LEU A 218 154.41 -70.68 -69.48
C LEU A 218 153.23 -71.33 -68.72
N GLU A 219 153.43 -72.46 -68.03
CA GLU A 219 152.35 -73.10 -67.26
C GLU A 219 151.95 -72.27 -66.04
N LEU A 220 152.89 -71.53 -65.41
CA LEU A 220 152.57 -70.63 -64.30
C LEU A 220 151.78 -69.39 -64.76
N GLN A 221 152.08 -68.83 -65.93
CA GLN A 221 151.29 -67.72 -66.49
C GLN A 221 149.83 -68.12 -66.74
N LYS A 222 149.60 -69.35 -67.18
CA LYS A 222 148.25 -69.89 -67.39
C LYS A 222 147.44 -70.01 -66.09
N GLN A 223 148.06 -70.45 -65.00
CA GLN A 223 147.39 -70.57 -63.69
C GLN A 223 147.01 -69.21 -63.08
N ILE A 224 147.79 -68.16 -63.35
CA ILE A 224 147.48 -66.78 -62.89
C ILE A 224 146.20 -66.27 -63.58
N ALA A 225 146.11 -66.38 -64.90
CA ALA A 225 144.94 -65.93 -65.66
C ALA A 225 143.64 -66.67 -65.26
N GLU A 226 143.73 -67.95 -64.88
CA GLU A 226 142.59 -68.74 -64.42
C GLU A 226 142.09 -68.28 -63.03
N LEU A 227 142.99 -67.84 -62.14
CA LEU A 227 142.62 -67.25 -60.84
C LEU A 227 142.04 -65.83 -60.97
N GLU A 228 142.58 -65.01 -61.87
CA GLU A 228 142.09 -63.63 -62.10
C GLU A 228 140.62 -63.60 -62.56
N THR A 229 140.20 -64.55 -63.39
CA THR A 229 138.79 -64.66 -63.82
C THR A 229 137.85 -65.03 -62.67
N HIS A 230 138.23 -65.96 -61.79
CA HIS A 230 137.42 -66.32 -60.62
C HIS A 230 137.28 -65.16 -59.62
N VAL A 231 138.31 -64.33 -59.43
CA VAL A 231 138.21 -63.15 -58.55
C VAL A 231 137.18 -62.16 -59.09
N SER A 232 137.21 -61.88 -60.40
CA SER A 232 136.23 -61.00 -61.06
C SER A 232 134.78 -61.50 -60.90
N ASP A 233 134.54 -62.80 -61.09
CA ASP A 233 133.23 -63.42 -60.88
C ASP A 233 132.75 -63.31 -59.42
N THR A 234 133.65 -63.38 -58.43
CA THR A 234 133.27 -63.17 -57.03
C THR A 234 132.93 -61.72 -56.70
N ASP A 235 133.67 -60.74 -57.23
CA ASP A 235 133.39 -59.32 -57.00
C ASP A 235 132.06 -58.89 -57.63
N ASN A 236 131.78 -59.31 -58.88
CA ASN A 236 130.50 -59.10 -59.54
C ASN A 236 129.31 -59.62 -58.70
N LYS A 237 129.51 -60.73 -58.00
CA LYS A 237 128.49 -61.35 -57.15
C LYS A 237 128.30 -60.65 -55.81
N VAL A 238 129.33 -59.99 -55.29
CA VAL A 238 129.23 -59.11 -54.12
C VAL A 238 128.47 -57.83 -54.48
N VAL A 239 128.77 -57.20 -55.63
CA VAL A 239 128.07 -55.99 -56.10
C VAL A 239 126.56 -56.20 -56.17
N MET A 240 126.11 -57.28 -56.83
CA MET A 240 124.68 -57.60 -56.95
C MET A 240 123.96 -57.72 -55.59
N LEU A 241 124.60 -58.34 -54.59
CA LEU A 241 124.03 -58.50 -53.24
C LEU A 241 123.99 -57.18 -52.45
N VAL A 242 124.93 -56.27 -52.69
CA VAL A 242 124.91 -54.92 -52.12
C VAL A 242 123.78 -54.09 -52.74
N GLU A 243 123.56 -54.21 -54.05
CA GLU A 243 122.44 -53.54 -54.73
C GLU A 243 121.07 -54.06 -54.27
N GLU A 244 120.89 -55.38 -54.11
CA GLU A 244 119.66 -55.94 -53.53
C GLU A 244 119.41 -55.47 -52.08
N LEU A 245 120.47 -55.34 -51.27
CA LEU A 245 120.36 -54.83 -49.89
C LEU A 245 119.95 -53.35 -49.85
N GLU A 246 120.51 -52.51 -50.72
CA GLU A 246 120.16 -51.09 -50.77
C GLU A 246 118.72 -50.89 -51.31
N VAL A 247 118.30 -51.67 -52.31
CA VAL A 247 116.91 -51.68 -52.83
C VAL A 247 115.91 -52.16 -51.77
N THR A 248 116.24 -53.18 -50.98
CA THR A 248 115.34 -53.66 -49.91
C THR A 248 115.28 -52.70 -48.72
N LYS A 249 116.39 -52.03 -48.39
CA LYS A 249 116.47 -50.94 -47.39
C LYS A 249 115.61 -49.74 -47.76
N GLU A 250 115.71 -49.21 -48.98
CA GLU A 250 114.85 -48.08 -49.40
C GLU A 250 113.38 -48.49 -49.55
N ARG A 251 113.07 -49.74 -49.93
CA ARG A 251 111.69 -50.28 -49.85
C ARG A 251 111.16 -50.34 -48.42
N LEU A 252 111.97 -50.72 -47.44
CA LEU A 252 111.59 -50.72 -46.02
C LEU A 252 111.41 -49.29 -45.49
N LYS A 253 112.26 -48.34 -45.90
CA LYS A 253 112.13 -46.93 -45.55
C LYS A 253 110.86 -46.30 -46.12
N GLY A 254 110.57 -46.48 -47.41
CA GLY A 254 109.30 -46.05 -48.00
C GLY A 254 108.07 -46.74 -47.37
N SER A 255 108.20 -48.00 -46.93
CA SER A 255 107.15 -48.70 -46.18
C SER A 255 106.97 -48.16 -44.75
N ALA A 256 108.04 -47.66 -44.11
CA ALA A 256 107.98 -47.04 -42.78
C ALA A 256 107.42 -45.62 -42.85
N GLU A 257 107.80 -44.85 -43.87
CA GLU A 257 107.22 -43.53 -44.17
C GLU A 257 105.71 -43.67 -44.50
N GLY A 258 105.32 -44.67 -45.28
CA GLY A 258 103.92 -45.02 -45.53
C GLY A 258 103.17 -45.47 -44.26
N ALA A 259 103.80 -46.25 -43.39
CA ALA A 259 103.22 -46.64 -42.09
C ALA A 259 103.03 -45.43 -41.17
N ASN A 260 103.99 -44.51 -41.11
CA ASN A 260 103.87 -43.26 -40.35
C ASN A 260 102.77 -42.35 -40.91
N GLN A 261 102.61 -42.29 -42.24
CA GLN A 261 101.53 -41.53 -42.87
C GLN A 261 100.15 -42.14 -42.58
N LEU A 262 100.03 -43.47 -42.59
CA LEU A 262 98.81 -44.18 -42.17
C LEU A 262 98.52 -44.00 -40.67
N GLN A 263 99.54 -43.97 -39.82
CA GLN A 263 99.40 -43.68 -38.39
C GLN A 263 98.89 -42.24 -38.15
N GLY A 264 99.43 -41.24 -38.87
CA GLY A 264 98.93 -39.87 -38.79
C GLY A 264 97.49 -39.72 -39.33
N GLN A 265 97.12 -40.44 -40.38
CA GLN A 265 95.73 -40.49 -40.85
C GLN A 265 94.79 -41.18 -39.84
N LEU A 266 95.27 -42.22 -39.15
CA LEU A 266 94.54 -42.90 -38.09
C LEU A 266 94.33 -41.99 -36.87
N GLU A 267 95.35 -41.21 -36.48
CA GLU A 267 95.30 -40.27 -35.36
C GLU A 267 94.31 -39.11 -35.66
N VAL A 268 94.38 -38.51 -36.85
CA VAL A 268 93.39 -37.50 -37.30
C VAL A 268 91.97 -38.09 -37.40
N ALA A 269 91.83 -39.36 -37.80
CA ALA A 269 90.53 -40.04 -37.81
C ALA A 269 90.01 -40.30 -36.38
N GLN A 270 90.88 -40.59 -35.42
CA GLN A 270 90.53 -40.73 -34.00
C GLN A 270 90.10 -39.40 -33.39
N GLU A 271 90.81 -38.30 -33.66
CA GLU A 271 90.38 -36.95 -33.26
C GLU A 271 89.01 -36.58 -33.85
N ALA A 272 88.79 -36.89 -35.13
CA ALA A 272 87.50 -36.67 -35.80
C ALA A 272 86.37 -37.51 -35.18
N ILE A 273 86.64 -38.76 -34.80
CA ILE A 273 85.67 -39.60 -34.06
C ILE A 273 85.35 -38.96 -32.71
N VAL A 274 86.36 -38.57 -31.91
CA VAL A 274 86.14 -37.94 -30.58
C VAL A 274 85.35 -36.63 -30.70
N MET A 275 85.58 -35.82 -31.73
CA MET A 275 84.76 -34.62 -31.98
C MET A 275 83.31 -34.96 -32.35
N LEU A 276 83.09 -35.98 -33.19
CA LEU A 276 81.75 -36.44 -33.57
C LEU A 276 81.00 -37.08 -32.39
N GLU A 277 81.69 -37.81 -31.52
CA GLU A 277 81.15 -38.34 -30.27
C GLU A 277 80.76 -37.21 -29.30
N ALA A 278 81.63 -36.21 -29.11
CA ALA A 278 81.34 -35.05 -28.28
C ALA A 278 80.17 -34.21 -28.83
N GLN A 279 80.04 -34.09 -30.16
CA GLN A 279 78.89 -33.44 -30.80
C GLN A 279 77.62 -34.28 -30.61
N LEU A 280 77.68 -35.61 -30.83
CA LEU A 280 76.56 -36.52 -30.62
C LEU A 280 76.06 -36.48 -29.16
N ASP A 281 76.97 -36.38 -28.18
CA ASP A 281 76.61 -36.23 -26.77
C ASP A 281 76.15 -34.82 -26.39
N SER A 282 76.43 -33.79 -27.20
CA SER A 282 75.79 -32.47 -27.06
C SER A 282 74.35 -32.48 -27.61
N GLU A 283 74.13 -33.11 -28.76
CA GLU A 283 72.80 -33.29 -29.36
C GLU A 283 71.91 -34.20 -28.50
N ARG A 284 72.45 -35.30 -27.96
CA ARG A 284 71.74 -36.17 -27.00
C ARG A 284 71.25 -35.41 -25.78
N ARG A 285 72.06 -34.49 -25.23
CA ARG A 285 71.65 -33.62 -24.10
C ARG A 285 70.60 -32.59 -24.51
N TYR A 286 70.69 -32.04 -25.71
CA TYR A 286 69.67 -31.11 -26.23
C TYR A 286 68.33 -31.81 -26.46
N VAL A 287 68.34 -33.01 -27.08
CA VAL A 287 67.17 -33.89 -27.24
C VAL A 287 66.57 -34.27 -25.87
N PHE A 288 67.38 -34.55 -24.86
CA PHE A 288 66.90 -34.85 -23.51
C PHE A 288 66.17 -33.66 -22.86
N GLU A 289 66.70 -32.44 -22.94
CA GLU A 289 66.01 -31.24 -22.41
C GLU A 289 64.78 -30.85 -23.25
N LEU A 290 64.77 -31.12 -24.56
CA LEU A 290 63.55 -31.04 -25.38
C LEU A 290 62.50 -32.05 -24.92
N GLN A 291 62.88 -33.31 -24.71
CA GLN A 291 61.96 -34.37 -24.28
C GLN A 291 61.37 -34.08 -22.90
N LYS A 292 62.20 -33.68 -21.93
CA LYS A 292 61.79 -33.17 -20.60
C LYS A 292 60.93 -31.90 -20.66
N SER A 293 60.97 -31.16 -21.78
CA SER A 293 60.06 -30.02 -22.01
C SER A 293 58.73 -30.47 -22.62
N ILE A 294 58.75 -31.45 -23.52
CA ILE A 294 57.55 -32.12 -24.05
C ILE A 294 56.79 -32.82 -22.91
N GLU A 295 57.48 -33.50 -22.01
CA GLU A 295 56.89 -34.15 -20.82
C GLU A 295 56.18 -33.14 -19.92
N ARG A 296 56.79 -31.98 -19.63
CA ARG A 296 56.15 -30.89 -18.88
C ARG A 296 54.90 -30.37 -19.58
N TYR A 297 54.98 -30.02 -20.86
CA TYR A 297 53.81 -29.55 -21.60
C TYR A 297 52.71 -30.62 -21.72
N THR A 298 53.07 -31.91 -21.74
CA THR A 298 52.10 -33.02 -21.74
C THR A 298 51.36 -33.12 -20.40
N ALA A 299 52.06 -32.88 -19.27
CA ALA A 299 51.43 -32.76 -17.96
C ALA A 299 50.54 -31.51 -17.87
N ASP A 300 51.04 -30.34 -18.27
CA ASP A 300 50.28 -29.08 -18.28
C ASP A 300 48.97 -29.22 -19.09
N ILE A 301 49.03 -29.85 -20.27
CA ILE A 301 47.85 -30.13 -21.10
C ILE A 301 46.89 -31.11 -20.40
N SER A 302 47.40 -32.16 -19.75
CA SER A 302 46.58 -33.15 -19.04
C SER A 302 45.82 -32.52 -17.86
N ASP A 303 46.45 -31.59 -17.15
CA ASP A 303 45.83 -30.82 -16.07
C ASP A 303 44.78 -29.83 -16.61
N ARG A 304 45.07 -29.13 -17.73
CA ARG A 304 44.07 -28.27 -18.39
C ARG A 304 42.88 -29.08 -18.91
N ASP A 305 43.09 -30.29 -19.43
CA ASP A 305 42.04 -31.21 -19.83
C ASP A 305 41.23 -31.74 -18.63
N HIS A 306 41.81 -31.82 -17.43
CA HIS A 306 41.07 -32.10 -16.20
C HIS A 306 40.21 -30.91 -15.79
N GLU A 307 40.78 -29.70 -15.75
CA GLU A 307 40.06 -28.46 -15.41
C GLU A 307 38.89 -28.21 -16.38
N VAL A 308 39.09 -28.41 -17.68
CA VAL A 308 38.04 -28.32 -18.71
C VAL A 308 36.91 -29.33 -18.49
N ARG A 309 37.21 -30.55 -18.02
CA ARG A 309 36.18 -31.55 -17.67
C ARG A 309 35.39 -31.15 -16.43
N GLU A 310 36.05 -30.62 -15.39
CA GLU A 310 35.38 -30.14 -14.17
C GLU A 310 34.49 -28.92 -14.44
N LEU A 311 35.01 -27.92 -15.17
CA LEU A 311 34.24 -26.75 -15.60
C LEU A 311 33.03 -27.15 -16.46
N LYS A 312 33.18 -28.16 -17.33
CA LYS A 312 32.08 -28.67 -18.16
C LYS A 312 31.00 -29.37 -17.31
N LEU A 313 31.38 -30.13 -16.28
CA LEU A 313 30.42 -30.69 -15.31
C LEU A 313 29.71 -29.57 -14.54
N ALA A 314 30.45 -28.59 -14.00
CA ALA A 314 29.88 -27.45 -13.28
C ALA A 314 28.90 -26.62 -14.13
N VAL A 315 29.14 -26.50 -15.44
CA VAL A 315 28.22 -25.86 -16.39
C VAL A 315 26.93 -26.68 -16.58
N TYR A 316 27.01 -28.01 -16.70
CA TYR A 316 25.82 -28.86 -16.77
C TYR A 316 24.99 -28.80 -15.47
N ASP A 317 25.66 -28.89 -14.31
CA ASP A 317 25.08 -28.72 -12.98
C ASP A 317 24.32 -27.38 -12.84
N ALA A 318 24.93 -26.29 -13.30
CA ALA A 318 24.32 -24.96 -13.28
C ALA A 318 23.14 -24.86 -14.28
N GLN A 319 23.25 -25.49 -15.44
CA GLN A 319 22.18 -25.52 -16.45
C GLN A 319 20.96 -26.31 -15.96
N GLU A 320 21.15 -27.43 -15.25
CA GLU A 320 20.04 -28.19 -14.66
C GLU A 320 19.37 -27.40 -13.52
N LYS A 321 20.14 -26.79 -12.61
CA LYS A 321 19.63 -25.93 -11.54
C LYS A 321 18.81 -24.75 -12.10
N TYR A 322 19.32 -24.08 -13.13
CA TYR A 322 18.59 -23.01 -13.83
C TYR A 322 17.31 -23.53 -14.50
N SER A 323 17.34 -24.73 -15.10
CA SER A 323 16.16 -25.34 -15.73
C SER A 323 15.08 -25.67 -14.70
N LEU A 324 15.46 -26.19 -13.53
CA LEU A 324 14.56 -26.47 -12.41
C LEU A 324 13.94 -25.18 -11.84
N GLU A 325 14.75 -24.15 -11.57
CA GLU A 325 14.25 -22.87 -11.07
C GLU A 325 13.32 -22.20 -12.09
N LYS A 326 13.68 -22.20 -13.37
CA LYS A 326 12.82 -21.70 -14.46
C LYS A 326 11.47 -22.42 -14.50
N ALA A 327 11.45 -23.74 -14.37
CA ALA A 327 10.21 -24.52 -14.33
C ALA A 327 9.35 -24.18 -13.10
N LYS A 328 9.98 -23.99 -11.93
CA LYS A 328 9.29 -23.51 -10.73
C LYS A 328 8.69 -22.13 -10.94
N MET A 329 9.45 -21.15 -11.41
CA MET A 329 8.97 -19.79 -11.68
C MET A 329 7.81 -19.78 -12.69
N GLN A 330 7.84 -20.65 -13.70
CA GLN A 330 6.72 -20.82 -14.65
C GLN A 330 5.47 -21.40 -13.98
N SER A 331 5.61 -22.36 -13.06
CA SER A 331 4.51 -22.88 -12.24
C SER A 331 3.92 -21.81 -11.32
N ASP A 332 4.77 -21.04 -10.64
CA ASP A 332 4.37 -19.99 -9.71
C ASP A 332 3.63 -18.85 -10.44
N ILE A 333 4.14 -18.41 -11.60
CA ILE A 333 3.46 -17.44 -12.49
C ILE A 333 2.08 -17.96 -12.93
N LEU A 334 1.98 -19.24 -13.31
CA LEU A 334 0.73 -19.86 -13.74
C LEU A 334 -0.27 -20.01 -12.59
N CYS A 335 0.20 -20.19 -11.35
CA CYS A 335 -0.62 -20.17 -10.15
C CYS A 335 -1.17 -18.76 -9.88
N MET A 336 -0.28 -17.76 -9.80
CA MET A 336 -0.66 -16.35 -9.58
C MET A 336 -1.61 -15.83 -10.66
N SER A 337 -1.44 -16.24 -11.92
CA SER A 337 -2.34 -15.86 -13.02
C SER A 337 -3.76 -16.41 -12.86
N LYS A 338 -3.91 -17.63 -12.33
CA LYS A 338 -5.23 -18.21 -11.99
C LYS A 338 -5.88 -17.47 -10.82
N GLU A 339 -5.10 -17.14 -9.79
CA GLU A 339 -5.59 -16.36 -8.64
C GLU A 339 -6.02 -14.95 -9.07
N GLN A 340 -5.22 -14.27 -9.90
CA GLN A 340 -5.57 -12.97 -10.48
C GLN A 340 -6.87 -13.03 -11.30
N ALA A 341 -7.09 -14.10 -12.07
CA ALA A 341 -8.33 -14.30 -12.81
C ALA A 341 -9.54 -14.49 -11.87
N TYR A 342 -9.39 -15.32 -10.82
CA TYR A 342 -10.41 -15.52 -9.79
C TYR A 342 -10.77 -14.22 -9.05
N LEU A 343 -9.75 -13.46 -8.60
CA LEU A 343 -9.94 -12.17 -7.95
C LEU A 343 -10.59 -11.15 -8.91
N SER A 344 -10.20 -11.11 -10.19
CA SER A 344 -10.84 -10.25 -11.20
C SER A 344 -12.32 -10.60 -11.43
N THR A 345 -12.69 -11.88 -11.43
CA THR A 345 -14.11 -12.27 -11.46
C THR A 345 -14.84 -11.89 -10.17
N ARG A 346 -14.21 -12.06 -9.01
CA ARG A 346 -14.82 -11.73 -7.72
C ARG A 346 -15.02 -10.22 -7.52
N VAL A 347 -14.11 -9.38 -8.01
CA VAL A 347 -14.30 -7.91 -8.03
C VAL A 347 -15.54 -7.55 -8.86
N LYS A 348 -15.71 -8.11 -10.07
CA LYS A 348 -16.89 -7.87 -10.91
C LYS A 348 -18.21 -8.32 -10.27
N GLU A 349 -18.21 -9.43 -9.53
CA GLU A 349 -19.39 -9.85 -8.75
C GLU A 349 -19.76 -8.83 -7.67
N LEU A 350 -18.76 -8.19 -7.04
CA LEU A 350 -18.97 -7.19 -6.00
C LEU A 350 -19.36 -5.83 -6.59
N GLU A 351 -18.81 -5.44 -7.74
CA GLU A 351 -19.24 -4.25 -8.50
C GLU A 351 -20.71 -4.31 -8.91
N VAL A 352 -21.19 -5.49 -9.35
CA VAL A 352 -22.62 -5.70 -9.68
C VAL A 352 -23.48 -5.62 -8.42
N LYS A 353 -23.09 -6.31 -7.34
CA LYS A 353 -23.84 -6.26 -6.06
C LYS A 353 -23.84 -4.88 -5.40
N GLY A 354 -22.80 -4.08 -5.62
CA GLY A 354 -22.75 -2.68 -5.21
C GLY A 354 -23.84 -1.85 -5.91
N LYS A 355 -23.96 -1.98 -7.23
CA LYS A 355 -25.02 -1.33 -8.01
C LYS A 355 -26.42 -1.82 -7.62
N GLU A 356 -26.59 -3.14 -7.44
CA GLU A 356 -27.85 -3.71 -6.93
C GLU A 356 -28.22 -3.20 -5.51
N LEU A 357 -27.28 -2.72 -4.71
CA LEU A 357 -27.54 -2.07 -3.42
C LEU A 357 -27.85 -0.58 -3.60
N GLU A 358 -27.07 0.12 -4.44
CA GLU A 358 -27.23 1.53 -4.78
C GLU A 358 -28.62 1.81 -5.40
N ASP A 359 -29.04 1.02 -6.40
CA ASP A 359 -30.37 1.10 -7.03
C ASP A 359 -31.50 0.89 -6.01
N ARG A 360 -31.31 -0.01 -5.02
CA ARG A 360 -32.30 -0.25 -3.95
C ARG A 360 -32.36 0.87 -2.93
N ILE A 361 -31.24 1.52 -2.62
CA ILE A 361 -31.21 2.71 -1.78
C ILE A 361 -31.96 3.84 -2.47
N LEU A 362 -31.65 4.13 -3.74
CA LEU A 362 -32.33 5.15 -4.54
C LEU A 362 -33.84 4.90 -4.66
N LEU A 363 -34.27 3.65 -4.85
CA LEU A 363 -35.68 3.28 -4.86
C LEU A 363 -36.35 3.55 -3.50
N SER A 364 -35.72 3.12 -2.40
CA SER A 364 -36.26 3.32 -1.05
C SER A 364 -36.30 4.81 -0.64
N GLU A 365 -35.33 5.62 -1.09
CA GLU A 365 -35.35 7.07 -0.93
C GLU A 365 -36.48 7.73 -1.72
N ALA A 366 -36.75 7.28 -2.94
CA ALA A 366 -37.88 7.75 -3.74
C ALA A 366 -39.24 7.39 -3.09
N GLU A 367 -39.40 6.15 -2.62
CA GLU A 367 -40.58 5.70 -1.87
C GLU A 367 -40.78 6.52 -0.59
N LYS A 368 -39.71 6.78 0.17
CA LYS A 368 -39.73 7.60 1.40
C LYS A 368 -40.11 9.05 1.12
N LEU A 369 -39.62 9.63 0.02
CA LEU A 369 -40.00 10.98 -0.41
C LEU A 369 -41.48 11.07 -0.80
N GLU A 370 -42.02 10.05 -1.48
CA GLU A 370 -43.42 10.04 -1.89
C GLU A 370 -44.37 9.76 -0.72
N MET A 371 -44.02 8.84 0.18
CA MET A 371 -44.72 8.64 1.44
C MET A 371 -44.75 9.93 2.28
N LYS A 372 -43.67 10.71 2.29
CA LYS A 372 -43.68 12.03 2.91
C LYS A 372 -44.62 13.00 2.20
N ARG A 373 -44.60 13.10 0.85
CA ARG A 373 -45.54 13.97 0.12
C ARG A 373 -47.00 13.64 0.42
N LEU A 374 -47.33 12.34 0.50
CA LEU A 374 -48.68 11.88 0.84
C LEU A 374 -49.05 12.26 2.29
N HIS A 375 -48.13 12.14 3.25
CA HIS A 375 -48.35 12.61 4.62
C HIS A 375 -48.54 14.13 4.69
N ASP A 376 -47.62 14.91 4.12
CA ASP A 376 -47.67 16.38 4.09
C ASP A 376 -48.98 16.87 3.43
N ALA A 377 -49.45 16.19 2.38
CA ALA A 377 -50.74 16.47 1.74
C ALA A 377 -51.95 16.10 2.62
N GLN A 378 -51.92 14.95 3.30
CA GLN A 378 -52.97 14.56 4.24
C GLN A 378 -53.07 15.55 5.41
N GLU A 379 -51.94 15.97 5.96
CA GLU A 379 -51.87 16.97 7.04
C GLU A 379 -52.49 18.30 6.61
N MET A 380 -52.19 18.80 5.40
CA MET A 380 -52.87 19.98 4.85
C MET A 380 -54.39 19.78 4.73
N THR A 381 -54.87 18.66 4.18
CA THR A 381 -56.33 18.43 4.04
C THR A 381 -57.06 18.35 5.38
N LEU A 382 -56.42 17.76 6.41
CA LEU A 382 -56.96 17.73 7.77
C LEU A 382 -56.93 19.13 8.41
N GLN A 383 -55.87 19.90 8.17
CA GLN A 383 -55.77 21.27 8.69
C GLN A 383 -56.79 22.21 8.05
N ASP A 384 -57.05 22.08 6.75
CA ASP A 384 -58.10 22.82 6.05
C ASP A 384 -59.50 22.44 6.53
N GLU A 385 -59.79 21.15 6.73
CA GLU A 385 -61.05 20.68 7.31
C GLU A 385 -61.26 21.21 8.74
N ILE A 386 -60.21 21.19 9.57
CA ILE A 386 -60.23 21.79 10.92
C ILE A 386 -60.51 23.31 10.83
N ASN A 387 -59.94 24.01 9.86
CA ASN A 387 -60.16 25.45 9.68
C ASN A 387 -61.58 25.75 9.17
N ARG A 388 -62.12 24.91 8.27
CA ARG A 388 -63.51 24.97 7.80
C ARG A 388 -64.50 24.74 8.95
N GLN A 389 -64.27 23.73 9.79
CA GLN A 389 -65.09 23.46 10.98
C GLN A 389 -65.00 24.58 12.02
N LYS A 390 -63.83 25.19 12.23
CA LYS A 390 -63.68 26.37 13.12
C LYS A 390 -64.51 27.56 12.65
N ALA A 391 -64.55 27.83 11.34
CA ALA A 391 -65.41 28.87 10.77
C ALA A 391 -66.90 28.54 10.96
N GLU A 392 -67.32 27.32 10.62
CA GLU A 392 -68.71 26.84 10.78
C GLU A 392 -69.18 26.89 12.26
N LEU A 393 -68.26 26.74 13.23
CA LEU A 393 -68.52 26.92 14.66
C LEU A 393 -68.54 28.39 15.11
N ALA A 394 -67.85 29.30 14.41
CA ALA A 394 -67.94 30.74 14.66
C ALA A 394 -69.28 31.30 14.17
N ASP A 395 -69.69 30.95 12.95
CA ASP A 395 -70.98 31.34 12.37
C ASP A 395 -72.15 30.85 13.23
N ARG A 396 -72.10 29.59 13.71
CA ARG A 396 -73.09 29.04 14.65
C ARG A 396 -73.09 29.77 16.00
N ARG A 397 -71.93 30.23 16.50
CA ARG A 397 -71.86 31.02 17.74
C ARG A 397 -72.59 32.34 17.57
N GLU A 398 -72.30 33.09 16.51
CA GLU A 398 -72.97 34.36 16.23
C GLU A 398 -74.49 34.16 16.10
N HIS A 399 -74.94 33.12 15.39
CA HIS A 399 -76.36 32.80 15.28
C HIS A 399 -77.03 32.50 16.63
N VAL A 400 -76.36 31.75 17.51
CA VAL A 400 -76.85 31.50 18.89
C VAL A 400 -76.87 32.79 19.72
N GLU A 401 -75.88 33.68 19.57
CA GLU A 401 -75.89 34.98 20.25
C GLU A 401 -77.02 35.89 19.76
N VAL A 402 -77.41 35.84 18.47
CA VAL A 402 -78.59 36.54 17.96
C VAL A 402 -79.87 35.95 18.56
N LEU A 403 -80.03 34.62 18.51
CA LEU A 403 -81.19 33.94 19.09
C LEU A 403 -81.35 34.20 20.60
N ASN A 404 -80.25 34.32 21.36
CA ASN A 404 -80.33 34.67 22.78
C ASN A 404 -80.84 36.10 22.99
N LYS A 405 -80.37 37.07 22.19
CA LYS A 405 -80.83 38.48 22.25
C LYS A 405 -82.33 38.61 21.94
N ASP A 406 -82.83 37.81 20.99
CA ASP A 406 -84.26 37.78 20.68
C ASP A 406 -85.09 36.99 21.70
N PHE A 407 -84.54 35.96 22.34
CA PHE A 407 -85.16 35.30 23.48
C PHE A 407 -85.26 36.23 24.71
N ASP A 408 -84.20 36.97 25.02
CA ASP A 408 -84.18 37.96 26.11
C ASP A 408 -85.21 39.09 25.87
N ARG A 409 -85.36 39.52 24.60
CA ARG A 409 -86.42 40.46 24.18
C ARG A 409 -87.82 39.88 24.40
N LEU A 410 -88.09 38.68 23.87
CA LEU A 410 -89.40 38.03 24.00
C LEU A 410 -89.77 37.76 25.47
N LYS A 411 -88.78 37.46 26.31
CA LYS A 411 -88.95 37.33 27.75
C LYS A 411 -89.35 38.67 28.40
N LEU A 412 -88.70 39.77 28.04
CA LEU A 412 -89.07 41.11 28.53
C LEU A 412 -90.49 41.49 28.09
N ASP A 413 -90.87 41.19 26.85
CA ASP A 413 -92.23 41.42 26.34
C ASP A 413 -93.28 40.58 27.11
N TYR A 414 -92.95 39.33 27.48
CA TYR A 414 -93.79 38.47 28.32
C TYR A 414 -93.90 39.00 29.76
N ASP A 415 -92.79 39.38 30.39
CA ASP A 415 -92.77 39.92 31.76
C ASP A 415 -93.57 41.24 31.84
N MET A 416 -93.49 42.07 30.79
CA MET A 416 -94.31 43.28 30.64
C MET A 416 -95.81 42.97 30.50
N LEU A 417 -96.18 42.03 29.63
CA LEU A 417 -97.59 41.64 29.43
C LEU A 417 -98.20 41.00 30.70
N MET A 418 -97.40 40.25 31.46
CA MET A 418 -97.81 39.70 32.75
C MET A 418 -98.06 40.80 33.79
N ALA A 419 -97.22 41.84 33.84
CA ALA A 419 -97.45 43.00 34.69
C ALA A 419 -98.71 43.79 34.29
N GLU A 420 -99.00 43.95 32.99
CA GLU A 420 -100.25 44.54 32.52
C GLU A 420 -101.46 43.70 32.95
N LYS A 421 -101.43 42.38 32.71
CA LYS A 421 -102.47 41.42 33.12
C LYS A 421 -102.78 41.54 34.62
N ASP A 422 -101.75 41.58 35.47
CA ASP A 422 -101.95 41.67 36.91
C ASP A 422 -102.45 43.06 37.34
N GLY A 423 -102.04 44.12 36.63
CA GLY A 423 -102.63 45.46 36.75
C GLY A 423 -104.12 45.52 36.34
N PHE A 424 -104.53 44.76 35.31
CA PHE A 424 -105.95 44.59 34.96
C PHE A 424 -106.68 43.73 36.01
N SER A 425 -106.06 42.67 36.53
CA SER A 425 -106.64 41.84 37.59
C SER A 425 -106.91 42.66 38.86
N ALA A 426 -105.98 43.52 39.28
CA ALA A 426 -106.17 44.44 40.39
C ALA A 426 -107.32 45.44 40.15
N LYS A 427 -107.45 45.99 38.93
CA LYS A 427 -108.60 46.84 38.56
C LYS A 427 -109.93 46.09 38.64
N VAL A 428 -109.98 44.83 38.18
CA VAL A 428 -111.18 43.98 38.26
C VAL A 428 -111.54 43.67 39.72
N GLN A 429 -110.56 43.32 40.57
CA GLN A 429 -110.78 43.09 42.00
C GLN A 429 -111.28 44.36 42.71
N MET A 430 -110.71 45.53 42.40
CA MET A 430 -111.16 46.81 42.94
C MET A 430 -112.60 47.14 42.50
N LEU A 431 -112.95 46.93 41.23
CA LEU A 431 -114.32 47.15 40.74
C LEU A 431 -115.30 46.16 41.38
N LEU A 432 -114.93 44.88 41.55
CA LEU A 432 -115.76 43.87 42.21
C LEU A 432 -115.98 44.19 43.70
N ALA A 433 -114.95 44.68 44.40
CA ALA A 433 -115.08 45.15 45.78
C ALA A 433 -115.99 46.39 45.89
N ASN A 434 -115.87 47.35 44.96
CA ASN A 434 -116.75 48.51 44.88
C ASN A 434 -118.21 48.10 44.58
N MET A 435 -118.43 47.17 43.63
CA MET A 435 -119.75 46.63 43.33
C MET A 435 -120.36 45.91 44.53
N SER A 436 -119.57 45.10 45.26
CA SER A 436 -120.05 44.46 46.51
C SER A 436 -120.38 45.49 47.59
N CYS A 437 -119.61 46.58 47.71
CA CYS A 437 -119.93 47.69 48.62
C CYS A 437 -121.25 48.38 48.24
N GLN A 438 -121.46 48.64 46.95
CA GLN A 438 -122.71 49.21 46.43
C GLN A 438 -123.89 48.25 46.60
N ASP A 439 -123.69 46.94 46.39
CA ASP A 439 -124.73 45.93 46.58
C ASP A 439 -125.14 45.82 48.06
N ASN A 440 -124.17 45.82 48.99
CA ASN A 440 -124.44 45.92 50.42
C ASN A 440 -125.23 47.19 50.78
N GLN A 441 -124.92 48.34 50.15
CA GLN A 441 -125.66 49.59 50.33
C GLN A 441 -127.08 49.53 49.74
N ILE A 442 -127.27 48.85 48.61
CA ILE A 442 -128.58 48.59 48.01
C ILE A 442 -129.40 47.70 48.95
N GLN A 443 -128.85 46.58 49.44
CA GLN A 443 -129.50 45.71 50.41
C GLN A 443 -129.85 46.44 51.73
N GLU A 444 -129.04 47.40 52.19
CA GLU A 444 -129.35 48.28 53.31
C GLU A 444 -130.57 49.17 53.02
N MET A 445 -130.59 49.82 51.85
CA MET A 445 -131.68 50.68 51.39
C MET A 445 -132.98 49.89 51.14
N GLU A 446 -132.89 48.69 50.57
CA GLU A 446 -134.00 47.76 50.38
C GLU A 446 -134.57 47.30 51.72
N ARG A 447 -133.74 46.97 52.72
CA ARG A 447 -134.21 46.65 54.08
C ARG A 447 -134.95 47.83 54.71
N HIS A 448 -134.44 49.06 54.55
CA HIS A 448 -135.15 50.26 55.00
C HIS A 448 -136.49 50.47 54.27
N LEU A 449 -136.53 50.24 52.95
CA LEU A 449 -137.75 50.39 52.14
C LEU A 449 -138.80 49.33 52.48
N HIS A 450 -138.41 48.07 52.69
CA HIS A 450 -139.30 47.01 53.20
C HIS A 450 -139.82 47.33 54.61
N GLN A 451 -138.98 47.88 55.50
CA GLN A 451 -139.42 48.31 56.84
C GLN A 451 -140.40 49.50 56.76
N LEU A 452 -140.19 50.44 55.83
CA LEU A 452 -141.11 51.56 55.62
C LEU A 452 -142.45 51.07 55.03
N ASN A 453 -142.42 50.20 54.02
CA ASN A 453 -143.62 49.61 53.43
C ASN A 453 -144.44 48.85 54.47
N ARG A 454 -143.81 48.04 55.33
CA ARG A 454 -144.52 47.37 56.45
C ARG A 454 -145.21 48.38 57.37
N ARG A 455 -144.54 49.47 57.76
CA ARG A 455 -145.17 50.53 58.56
C ARG A 455 -146.34 51.20 57.82
N HIS A 456 -146.24 51.37 56.51
CA HIS A 456 -147.34 51.89 55.69
C HIS A 456 -148.52 50.91 55.62
N GLU A 457 -148.26 49.60 55.54
CA GLU A 457 -149.28 48.54 55.62
C GLU A 457 -149.94 48.49 57.01
N GLU A 458 -149.15 48.55 58.08
CA GLU A 458 -149.62 48.63 59.47
C GLU A 458 -150.49 49.87 59.72
N LEU A 459 -150.05 51.04 59.21
CA LEU A 459 -150.83 52.29 59.28
C LEU A 459 -152.07 52.28 58.39
N ALA A 460 -152.01 51.65 57.21
CA ALA A 460 -153.16 51.50 56.32
C ALA A 460 -154.23 50.59 56.96
N ALA A 461 -153.84 49.45 57.53
CA ALA A 461 -154.75 48.58 58.28
C ALA A 461 -155.31 49.26 59.54
N GLY A 462 -154.49 50.05 60.24
CA GLY A 462 -154.94 50.89 61.36
C GLY A 462 -155.97 51.95 60.91
N SER A 463 -155.74 52.60 59.78
CA SER A 463 -156.66 53.57 59.17
C SER A 463 -157.94 52.92 58.66
N GLU A 464 -157.87 51.72 58.08
CA GLU A 464 -159.04 50.95 57.64
C GLU A 464 -159.92 50.53 58.82
N ASN A 465 -159.31 50.14 59.94
CA ASN A 465 -160.04 49.83 61.18
C ASN A 465 -160.63 51.08 61.84
N ALA A 466 -159.93 52.22 61.79
CA ALA A 466 -160.47 53.50 62.21
C ALA A 466 -161.63 53.96 61.31
N GLN A 467 -161.55 53.73 60.00
CA GLN A 467 -162.61 54.02 59.03
C GLN A 467 -163.85 53.16 59.29
N LYS A 468 -163.69 51.85 59.53
CA LYS A 468 -164.79 50.96 59.95
C LYS A 468 -165.48 51.47 61.22
N LEU A 469 -164.71 51.84 62.24
CA LEU A 469 -165.27 52.41 63.47
C LEU A 469 -166.01 53.75 63.22
N VAL A 470 -165.51 54.58 62.30
CA VAL A 470 -166.20 55.82 61.88
C VAL A 470 -167.50 55.50 61.14
N ASP A 471 -167.55 54.44 60.33
CA ASP A 471 -168.74 54.04 59.60
C ASP A 471 -169.78 53.31 60.48
N ASP A 472 -169.34 52.49 61.45
CA ASP A 472 -170.17 51.96 62.54
C ASP A 472 -170.78 53.10 63.37
N LEU A 473 -170.00 54.16 63.67
CA LEU A 473 -170.48 55.34 64.37
C LEU A 473 -171.46 56.17 63.53
N LYS A 474 -171.30 56.24 62.20
CA LYS A 474 -172.30 56.87 61.31
C LYS A 474 -173.61 56.10 61.33
N LEU A 475 -173.58 54.77 61.18
CA LEU A 475 -174.77 53.92 61.31
C LEU A 475 -175.44 54.13 62.67
N ARG A 476 -174.67 54.24 63.75
CA ARG A 476 -175.24 54.50 65.08
C ARG A 476 -175.78 55.93 65.26
N VAL A 477 -175.28 56.90 64.50
CA VAL A 477 -175.89 58.25 64.42
C VAL A 477 -177.19 58.18 63.61
N GLU A 478 -177.21 57.50 62.47
CA GLU A 478 -178.40 57.31 61.63
C GLU A 478 -179.53 56.60 62.42
N GLU A 479 -179.23 55.53 63.17
CA GLU A 479 -180.18 54.88 64.10
C GLU A 479 -180.71 55.82 65.21
N LEU A 480 -179.91 56.80 65.65
CA LEU A 480 -180.29 57.77 66.67
C LEU A 480 -181.07 58.94 66.08
N GLU A 481 -180.79 59.34 64.84
CA GLU A 481 -181.57 60.32 64.09
C GLU A 481 -182.96 59.77 63.76
N ASP A 482 -183.06 58.51 63.33
CA ASP A 482 -184.34 57.79 63.15
C ASP A 482 -185.17 57.77 64.46
N GLU A 483 -184.57 57.42 65.60
CA GLU A 483 -185.26 57.40 66.90
C GLU A 483 -185.62 58.81 67.40
N VAL A 484 -184.78 59.82 67.13
CA VAL A 484 -185.11 61.23 67.38
C VAL A 484 -186.32 61.65 66.54
N ASP A 485 -186.41 61.24 65.27
CA ASP A 485 -187.55 61.56 64.42
C ASP A 485 -188.82 60.78 64.79
N ARG A 486 -188.71 59.53 65.28
CA ARG A 486 -189.84 58.84 65.94
C ARG A 486 -190.33 59.62 67.16
N GLN A 487 -189.42 60.16 67.97
CA GLN A 487 -189.79 61.00 69.11
C GLN A 487 -190.37 62.35 68.68
N ASN A 488 -189.85 62.98 67.62
CA ASN A 488 -190.42 64.21 67.03
C ASN A 488 -191.86 64.00 66.54
N VAL A 489 -192.15 62.87 65.88
CA VAL A 489 -193.53 62.50 65.47
C VAL A 489 -194.44 62.33 66.69
N LEU A 490 -194.01 61.57 67.70
CA LEU A 490 -194.80 61.39 68.94
C LEU A 490 -195.01 62.69 69.72
N ILE A 491 -194.06 63.63 69.65
CA ILE A 491 -194.19 64.98 70.21
C ILE A 491 -195.15 65.83 69.37
N ALA A 492 -195.12 65.71 68.04
CA ALA A 492 -196.02 66.41 67.12
C ALA A 492 -197.47 65.98 67.31
N ASP A 493 -197.75 64.67 67.40
CA ASP A 493 -199.07 64.11 67.69
C ASP A 493 -199.62 64.63 69.02
N ARG A 494 -198.82 64.52 70.10
CA ARG A 494 -199.17 65.09 71.43
C ARG A 494 -199.31 66.61 71.45
N ALA A 495 -198.71 67.31 70.49
CA ALA A 495 -198.90 68.75 70.33
C ALA A 495 -200.20 69.06 69.55
N GLU A 496 -200.60 68.20 68.62
CA GLU A 496 -201.87 68.32 67.90
C GLU A 496 -203.06 67.97 68.80
N GLU A 497 -202.97 66.92 69.64
CA GLU A 497 -203.95 66.63 70.70
C GLU A 497 -204.21 67.86 71.57
N LYS A 498 -203.14 68.55 71.98
CA LYS A 498 -203.22 69.79 72.76
C LYS A 498 -203.80 70.96 71.96
N ARG A 499 -203.47 71.08 70.66
CA ARG A 499 -204.04 72.11 69.78
C ARG A 499 -205.54 71.92 69.59
N GLU A 500 -206.02 70.69 69.44
CA GLU A 500 -207.46 70.42 69.28
C GLU A 500 -208.25 70.64 70.59
N VAL A 501 -207.69 70.28 71.75
CA VAL A 501 -208.29 70.65 73.05
C VAL A 501 -208.41 72.19 73.20
N ILE A 502 -207.39 72.94 72.78
CA ILE A 502 -207.45 74.41 72.74
C ILE A 502 -208.51 74.89 71.73
N ARG A 503 -208.61 74.24 70.56
CA ARG A 503 -209.59 74.58 69.51
C ARG A 503 -211.04 74.44 69.98
N GLN A 504 -211.37 73.36 70.69
CA GLN A 504 -212.70 73.17 71.27
C GLN A 504 -213.00 74.12 72.43
N LEU A 505 -211.98 74.48 73.22
CA LEU A 505 -212.11 75.51 74.25
C LEU A 505 -212.40 76.90 73.64
N CYS A 506 -211.73 77.26 72.54
CA CYS A 506 -211.99 78.53 71.82
C CYS A 506 -213.42 78.59 71.25
N LEU A 507 -213.90 77.51 70.62
CA LEU A 507 -215.29 77.42 70.13
C LEU A 507 -216.32 77.60 71.27
N SER A 508 -216.02 77.09 72.46
CA SER A 508 -216.85 77.27 73.65
C SER A 508 -216.87 78.73 74.11
N VAL A 509 -215.73 79.42 74.08
CA VAL A 509 -215.59 80.82 74.52
C VAL A 509 -216.29 81.79 73.56
N ASP A 510 -216.15 81.61 72.24
CA ASP A 510 -216.76 82.52 71.27
C ASP A 510 -218.30 82.38 71.21
N PHE A 511 -218.85 81.21 71.56
CA PHE A 511 -220.30 81.06 71.76
C PHE A 511 -220.82 82.00 72.87
N TYR A 512 -220.26 81.92 74.08
CA TYR A 512 -220.61 82.82 75.20
C TYR A 512 -220.32 84.30 74.91
N ARG A 513 -219.30 84.58 74.10
CA ARG A 513 -218.96 85.94 73.67
C ARG A 513 -220.04 86.56 72.78
N SER A 514 -220.66 85.76 71.90
CA SER A 514 -221.73 86.22 71.01
C SER A 514 -222.99 86.63 71.78
N GLU A 515 -223.45 85.82 72.75
CA GLU A 515 -224.60 86.16 73.60
C GLU A 515 -224.37 87.45 74.42
N TYR A 516 -223.15 87.64 74.92
CA TYR A 516 -222.77 88.84 75.67
C TYR A 516 -222.72 90.13 74.84
N GLN A 517 -222.65 90.05 73.50
CA GLN A 517 -222.81 91.21 72.62
C GLN A 517 -224.29 91.56 72.41
N VAL A 518 -225.15 90.56 72.21
CA VAL A 518 -226.61 90.78 72.07
C VAL A 518 -227.20 91.37 73.36
N LEU A 519 -226.76 90.92 74.54
CA LEU A 519 -227.20 91.50 75.82
C LEU A 519 -226.71 92.95 76.06
N ARG A 520 -225.66 93.39 75.36
CA ARG A 520 -225.09 94.75 75.54
C ARG A 520 -225.92 95.84 74.86
N GLU A 521 -226.58 95.52 73.75
CA GLU A 521 -227.36 96.50 72.99
C GLU A 521 -228.68 96.91 73.70
N PHE A 522 -229.16 96.11 74.66
CA PHE A 522 -230.46 96.33 75.30
C PHE A 522 -230.43 97.19 76.58
N VAL A 523 -229.26 97.46 77.16
CA VAL A 523 -229.15 98.01 78.53
C VAL A 523 -228.91 99.53 78.58
N ASN A 524 -228.20 100.12 77.61
CA ASN A 524 -227.77 101.52 77.66
C ASN A 524 -228.82 102.51 77.13
N HIS A 525 -230.04 102.48 77.68
CA HIS A 525 -231.12 103.45 77.37
C HIS A 525 -231.74 104.14 78.60
N LYS A 526 -231.06 104.12 79.76
CA LYS A 526 -231.42 104.92 80.95
C LYS A 526 -230.19 105.27 81.81
N GLY A 527 -229.77 106.54 81.81
CA GLY A 527 -228.73 107.05 82.73
C GLY A 527 -227.99 108.29 82.21
N HIS A 528 -227.82 109.29 83.07
CA HIS A 528 -227.17 110.60 82.86
C HIS A 528 -225.76 110.48 82.21
N LEU A 529 -225.27 111.32 81.28
CA LEU A 529 -225.42 112.77 80.95
C LEU A 529 -224.38 113.67 81.69
N VAL A 530 -223.45 114.26 80.88
CA VAL A 530 -222.36 115.24 81.19
C VAL A 530 -221.28 114.83 82.23
N ILE A 531 -219.99 115.24 82.16
CA ILE A 531 -219.24 116.18 81.28
C ILE A 531 -218.02 115.44 80.66
N ALA A 532 -217.49 115.94 79.55
CA ALA A 532 -216.27 115.44 78.90
C ALA A 532 -214.95 115.84 79.61
N SER A 533 -213.90 115.06 79.35
CA SER A 533 -212.56 115.57 79.02
C SER A 533 -211.82 114.58 78.11
#